data_AF-A0A3L7WVF9-F1
#
_entry.id   AF-A0A3L7WVF9-F1
#
_cell.length_a   1.000
_cell.length_b   1.000
_cell.length_c   1.000
_cell.angle_alpha   90.00
_cell.angle_beta   90.00
_cell.angle_gamma   90.00
#
_symmetry.space_group_name_H-M   'P 1'
#
loop_
_entity.id
_entity.type
_entity.pdbx_description
1 polymer ?
#
loop_
_entity_poly.entity_id
_entity_poly.type
_entity_poly.pdbx_seq_one_letter_code
_entity_poly.pdbx_strand_id
1 'polypeptide(L)'
;MTQDGEKELQLVIENTTGSHERYIDAAIKANGSLYITYFSDGPGIDFFSGKSDYEAFLSIEAQHKDLLLLHLIKALHGHGAEITSALMTIAKENGIPYSFASY
;
A
#
# COMPACT_ATOMS: atom_id res chain seq x y z
N MET A 1 -0.46 25.16 -23.01
CA MET A 1 -0.66 23.72 -22.75
C MET A 1 -0.03 23.45 -21.39
N THR A 2 -0.83 23.42 -20.34
CA THR A 2 -0.35 23.14 -18.98
C THR A 2 -0.08 21.64 -18.88
N GLN A 3 1.19 21.27 -18.69
CA GLN A 3 1.54 19.99 -18.08
C GLN A 3 1.09 20.07 -16.61
N ASP A 4 -0.19 19.79 -16.35
CA ASP A 4 -0.59 19.36 -15.02
C ASP A 4 0.12 18.01 -14.81
N GLY A 5 1.26 18.05 -14.12
CA GLY A 5 1.98 16.84 -13.74
C GLY A 5 1.03 15.97 -12.94
N GLU A 6 0.65 14.82 -13.51
CA GLU A 6 -0.19 13.82 -12.84
C GLU A 6 0.43 13.53 -11.48
N LYS A 7 -0.24 13.96 -10.41
CA LYS A 7 0.26 13.79 -9.04
C LYS A 7 0.31 12.31 -8.74
N GLU A 8 1.53 11.79 -8.58
CA GLU A 8 1.72 10.48 -7.97
C GLU A 8 1.24 10.54 -6.52
N LEU A 9 0.36 9.62 -6.14
CA LEU A 9 -0.01 9.45 -4.74
C LEU A 9 1.00 8.51 -4.12
N GLN A 10 1.70 8.93 -3.07
CA GLN A 10 2.70 8.11 -2.38
C GLN A 10 2.37 8.00 -0.90
N LEU A 11 2.56 6.80 -0.36
CA LEU A 11 2.41 6.47 1.04
C LEU A 11 3.65 5.69 1.49
N VAL A 12 4.36 6.22 2.49
CA VAL A 12 5.38 5.48 3.23
C VAL A 12 4.65 4.51 4.15
N ILE A 13 4.84 3.22 3.93
CA ILE A 13 4.23 2.15 4.76
C ILE A 13 5.14 1.86 5.95
N GLU A 14 6.44 1.76 5.71
CA GLU A 14 7.44 1.48 6.75
C GLU A 14 8.74 2.21 6.42
N ASN A 15 9.33 2.83 7.44
CA ASN A 15 10.67 3.39 7.36
C ASN A 15 11.35 3.15 8.71
N THR A 16 12.23 2.16 8.73
CA THR A 16 13.01 1.78 9.90
C THR A 16 14.47 2.07 9.62
N THR A 17 15.09 2.93 10.42
CA THR A 17 16.52 3.28 10.36
C THR A 17 17.26 2.76 11.59
N GLY A 18 18.49 2.26 11.45
CA GLY A 18 19.27 1.76 12.59
C GLY A 18 20.47 0.92 12.17
N SER A 19 20.80 -0.11 12.96
CA SER A 19 21.81 -1.10 12.56
C SER A 19 21.40 -1.94 11.36
N HIS A 20 20.09 -1.97 11.07
CA HIS A 20 19.47 -2.50 9.87
C HIS A 20 18.40 -1.53 9.38
N GLU A 21 18.30 -1.36 8.07
CA GLU A 21 17.35 -0.50 7.41
C GLU A 21 16.29 -1.32 6.70
N ARG A 22 15.04 -0.84 6.78
CA ARG A 22 13.91 -1.40 6.04
C ARG A 22 12.98 -0.28 5.57
N TYR A 23 12.68 -0.30 4.27
CA TYR A 23 11.81 0.67 3.63
C TYR A 23 10.72 -0.06 2.86
N ILE A 24 9.47 0.37 3.07
CA ILE A 24 8.33 -0.05 2.26
C ILE A 24 7.55 1.19 1.86
N ASP A 25 7.48 1.44 0.56
CA ASP A 25 6.70 2.53 -0.02
C ASP A 25 5.67 1.98 -0.99
N ALA A 26 4.50 2.61 -1.02
CA ALA A 26 3.50 2.38 -2.04
C ALA A 26 3.19 3.67 -2.82
N ALA A 27 3.03 3.56 -4.13
CA ALA A 27 2.66 4.68 -4.97
C ALA A 27 1.61 4.31 -6.02
N ILE A 28 0.65 5.19 -6.26
CA ILE A 28 -0.16 5.19 -7.49
C ILE A 28 0.52 6.13 -8.46
N LYS A 29 1.07 5.56 -9.53
CA LYS A 29 1.76 6.31 -10.58
C LYS A 29 0.78 7.08 -11.45
N ALA A 30 1.32 8.01 -12.23
CA ALA A 30 0.63 8.80 -13.23
C ALA A 30 -0.33 7.97 -14.12
N ASN A 31 0.11 6.78 -14.55
CA ASN A 31 -0.67 5.83 -15.33
C ASN A 31 -1.75 5.04 -14.54
N GLY A 32 -1.99 5.36 -13.27
CA GLY A 32 -2.97 4.72 -12.40
C GLY A 32 -2.55 3.39 -11.77
N SER A 33 -1.37 2.86 -12.13
CA SER A 33 -0.86 1.58 -11.62
C SER A 33 -0.34 1.72 -10.19
N LEU A 34 -0.51 0.68 -9.38
CA LEU A 34 0.03 0.60 -8.03
C LEU A 34 1.43 0.00 -8.07
N TYR A 35 2.37 0.66 -7.40
CA TYR A 35 3.74 0.21 -7.19
C TYR A 35 3.98 0.05 -5.70
N ILE A 36 4.64 -1.04 -5.31
CA ILE A 36 5.15 -1.24 -3.96
C ILE A 36 6.65 -1.50 -4.08
N THR A 37 7.45 -0.69 -3.42
CA THR A 37 8.91 -0.87 -3.34
C THR A 37 9.26 -1.31 -1.94
N TYR A 38 10.12 -2.32 -1.86
CA TYR A 38 10.64 -2.90 -0.63
C TYR A 38 12.16 -2.87 -0.67
N PHE A 39 12.76 -2.41 0.41
CA PHE A 39 14.17 -2.56 0.70
C PHE A 39 14.30 -3.12 2.12
N SER A 40 15.25 -4.03 2.31
CA SER A 40 15.73 -4.39 3.63
C SER A 40 17.17 -4.83 3.56
N ASP A 41 17.94 -4.46 4.57
CA ASP A 41 19.25 -5.04 4.83
C ASP A 41 19.26 -5.81 6.16
N GLY A 42 20.29 -6.61 6.38
CA GLY A 42 20.55 -7.27 7.67
C GLY A 42 20.62 -8.80 7.64
N PRO A 43 21.00 -9.43 8.77
CA PRO A 43 21.40 -10.85 8.81
C PRO A 43 20.28 -11.83 8.50
N GLY A 44 19.02 -11.41 8.67
CA GLY A 44 17.86 -12.20 8.22
C GLY A 44 17.72 -12.23 6.70
N ILE A 45 18.16 -11.19 5.99
CA ILE A 45 18.10 -11.07 4.53
C ILE A 45 19.21 -11.88 3.86
N ASP A 46 20.42 -11.94 4.44
CA ASP A 46 21.51 -12.80 4.00
C ASP A 46 21.07 -14.27 3.89
N PHE A 47 20.27 -14.74 4.86
CA PHE A 47 19.75 -16.11 4.88
C PHE A 47 18.74 -16.42 3.77
N PHE A 48 17.90 -15.44 3.39
CA PHE A 48 16.83 -15.64 2.41
C PHE A 48 17.24 -15.31 0.97
N SER A 49 18.09 -14.30 0.77
CA SER A 49 18.46 -13.79 -0.55
C SER A 49 19.90 -14.11 -0.96
N GLY A 50 20.74 -14.51 -0.01
CA GLY A 50 22.19 -14.69 -0.23
C GLY A 50 22.93 -13.35 -0.46
N LYS A 51 22.30 -12.22 -0.16
CA LYS A 51 22.83 -10.86 -0.29
C LYS A 51 22.65 -10.09 1.02
N SER A 52 23.56 -9.15 1.26
CA SER A 52 23.53 -8.24 2.43
C SER A 52 22.36 -7.26 2.40
N ASP A 53 21.83 -7.02 1.22
CA ASP A 53 20.71 -6.14 0.91
C ASP A 53 19.74 -6.83 -0.07
N TYR A 54 18.44 -6.58 0.12
CA TYR A 54 17.39 -7.10 -0.74
C TYR A 54 16.43 -5.99 -1.13
N GLU A 55 16.34 -5.80 -2.44
CA GLU A 55 15.41 -4.89 -3.09
C GLU A 55 14.37 -5.70 -3.87
N ALA A 56 13.11 -5.32 -3.71
CA ALA A 56 12.01 -5.86 -4.49
C ALA A 56 11.05 -4.76 -4.90
N PHE A 57 10.41 -4.97 -6.05
CA PHE A 57 9.30 -4.15 -6.49
C PHE A 57 8.15 -5.03 -6.94
N LEU A 58 6.93 -4.59 -6.64
CA LEU A 58 5.69 -5.18 -7.12
C LEU A 58 4.91 -4.09 -7.88
N SER A 59 4.44 -4.41 -9.07
CA SER A 59 3.57 -3.53 -9.85
C SER A 59 2.24 -4.21 -10.16
N ILE A 60 1.14 -3.50 -9.98
CA ILE A 60 -0.21 -3.92 -10.34
C ILE A 60 -0.77 -2.89 -11.31
N GLU A 61 -1.13 -3.35 -12.50
CA GLU A 61 -1.70 -2.48 -13.53
C GLU A 61 -2.99 -1.81 -13.05
N ALA A 62 -3.23 -0.59 -13.55
CA ALA A 62 -4.39 0.22 -13.16
C ALA A 62 -5.72 -0.55 -13.23
N GLN A 63 -5.91 -1.37 -14.27
CA GLN A 63 -7.14 -2.16 -14.49
C GLN A 63 -7.38 -3.27 -13.45
N HIS A 64 -6.37 -3.64 -12.66
CA HIS A 64 -6.45 -4.72 -11.66
C HIS A 64 -6.40 -4.21 -10.21
N LYS A 65 -6.06 -2.94 -10.01
CA LYS A 65 -5.86 -2.36 -8.68
C LYS A 65 -7.12 -2.42 -7.80
N ASP A 66 -8.29 -2.14 -8.37
CA ASP A 66 -9.54 -2.13 -7.61
C ASP A 66 -9.96 -3.55 -7.19
N LEU A 67 -9.72 -4.54 -8.06
CA LEU A 67 -9.95 -5.95 -7.73
C LEU A 67 -9.04 -6.39 -6.57
N LEU A 68 -7.77 -6.00 -6.61
CA LEU A 68 -6.84 -6.26 -5.50
C LEU A 68 -7.34 -5.61 -4.20
N LEU A 69 -7.81 -4.36 -4.24
CA LEU A 69 -8.37 -3.68 -3.07
C LEU A 69 -9.55 -4.47 -2.47
N LEU A 70 -10.49 -4.95 -3.31
CA LEU A 70 -11.61 -5.77 -2.84
C LEU A 70 -11.15 -7.08 -2.19
N HIS A 71 -10.11 -7.72 -2.76
CA HIS A 71 -9.51 -8.92 -2.16
C HIS A 71 -8.82 -8.64 -0.83
N LEU A 72 -8.11 -7.51 -0.70
CA LEU A 72 -7.48 -7.10 0.56
C LEU A 72 -8.53 -6.82 1.64
N ILE A 73 -9.59 -6.07 1.29
CA ILE A 73 -10.73 -5.80 2.18
C ILE A 73 -11.33 -7.12 2.68
N LYS A 74 -11.53 -8.10 1.79
CA LYS A 74 -12.02 -9.43 2.15
C LYS A 74 -11.05 -10.19 3.05
N ALA A 75 -9.75 -10.15 2.76
CA ALA A 75 -8.73 -10.89 3.49
C ALA A 75 -8.53 -10.36 4.93
N LEU A 76 -8.61 -9.05 5.13
CA LEU A 76 -8.41 -8.41 6.42
C LEU A 76 -9.62 -8.53 7.36
N HIS A 77 -10.83 -8.71 6.82
CA HIS A 77 -12.08 -8.66 7.59
C HIS A 77 -12.91 -9.94 7.46
N GLY A 78 -12.30 -11.10 7.64
CA GLY A 78 -12.90 -12.44 7.49
C GLY A 78 -14.22 -12.71 8.25
N HIS A 79 -14.70 -11.77 9.08
CA HIS A 79 -16.02 -11.77 9.71
C HIS A 79 -16.78 -10.48 9.34
N GLY A 80 -17.80 -10.62 8.48
CA GLY A 80 -18.43 -9.50 7.76
C GLY A 80 -19.26 -8.49 8.57
N ALA A 81 -19.38 -8.66 9.90
CA ALA A 81 -20.19 -7.75 10.71
C ALA A 81 -19.55 -6.36 10.91
N GLU A 82 -18.22 -6.25 10.78
CA GLU A 82 -17.50 -5.03 11.18
C GLU A 82 -16.79 -4.30 10.02
N ILE A 83 -16.87 -4.84 8.80
CA ILE A 83 -16.11 -4.30 7.66
C ILE A 83 -16.51 -2.87 7.32
N THR A 84 -17.81 -2.56 7.35
CA THR A 84 -18.33 -1.22 7.08
C THR A 84 -17.84 -0.23 8.13
N SER A 85 -17.91 -0.60 9.41
CA SER A 85 -17.42 0.23 10.51
C SER A 85 -15.91 0.47 10.42
N ALA A 86 -15.13 -0.56 10.09
CA ALA A 86 -13.68 -0.43 9.92
C ALA A 86 -13.32 0.51 8.75
N LEU A 87 -13.96 0.36 7.60
CA LEU A 87 -13.73 1.23 6.44
C LEU A 87 -14.15 2.68 6.72
N MET A 88 -15.27 2.89 7.42
CA MET A 88 -15.70 4.23 7.85
C MET A 88 -14.69 4.88 8.79
N THR A 89 -14.15 4.12 9.75
CA THR A 89 -13.09 4.61 10.65
C THR A 89 -11.85 5.01 9.87
N ILE A 90 -11.34 4.14 8.98
CA ILE A 90 -10.18 4.44 8.14
C ILE A 90 -10.42 5.68 7.28
N ALA A 91 -11.59 5.78 6.65
CA ALA A 91 -11.94 6.93 5.82
C ALA A 91 -11.96 8.22 6.64
N LYS A 92 -12.55 8.20 7.84
CA LYS A 92 -12.58 9.34 8.76
C LYS A 92 -11.18 9.76 9.21
N GLU A 93 -10.34 8.81 9.61
CA GLU A 93 -8.97 9.08 10.10
C GLU A 93 -8.07 9.69 9.02
N ASN A 94 -8.32 9.36 7.76
CA ASN A 94 -7.55 9.86 6.61
C ASN A 94 -8.24 11.04 5.90
N GLY A 95 -9.33 11.58 6.45
CA GLY A 95 -10.06 12.71 5.85
C GLY A 95 -10.69 12.39 4.49
N ILE A 96 -10.98 11.12 4.22
CA ILE A 96 -11.59 10.64 2.99
C ILE A 96 -13.12 10.79 3.12
N PRO A 97 -13.79 11.56 2.24
CA PRO A 97 -15.24 11.70 2.27
C PRO A 97 -15.94 10.36 1.99
N TYR A 98 -16.97 10.05 2.77
CA TYR A 98 -17.82 8.89 2.54
C TYR A 98 -19.28 9.17 2.94
N SER A 99 -20.21 8.37 2.44
CA SER A 99 -21.62 8.38 2.84
C SER A 99 -22.01 6.99 3.34
N PHE A 100 -22.75 6.93 4.44
CA PHE A 100 -23.31 5.69 4.98
C PHE A 100 -24.81 5.87 5.23
N ALA A 101 -25.60 4.87 4.84
CA ALA A 101 -27.02 4.80 5.10
C ALA A 101 -27.39 3.38 5.56
N SER A 102 -28.25 3.29 6.58
CA SER A 102 -28.81 2.04 7.10
C SER A 102 -30.34 2.16 7.14
N TYR A 103 -31.05 1.10 6.77
CA TYR A 103 -32.52 1.01 6.77
C TYR A 103 -32.98 -0.14 7.66
#